data_AF-A0A173LKR4-F1
#
_entry.id   AF-A0A173LKR4-F1
#
_cell.length_a   1.000
_cell.length_b   1.000
_cell.length_c   1.000
_cell.angle_alpha   90.00
_cell.angle_beta   90.00
_cell.angle_gamma   90.00
#
_symmetry.space_group_name_H-M   'P 1'
#
loop_
_entity.id
_entity.type
_entity.pdbx_description
1 polymer ?
#
loop_
_entity_poly.entity_id
_entity_poly.type
_entity_poly.pdbx_seq_one_letter_code
_entity_poly.pdbx_strand_id
1 'polypeptide(L)'
;MALYEDAATVDLDWWNLKLWEHGVPVTLLGRGPDGEIIDTGIAEISRLDIFTHARFNGDVDDSPFVWAQGPATMERARNAERSNDAGHLLTLLYLCAAWSSGHPHRRNRRVFHRYSEHSGEGLCAEVPSALAASASFIEDRDLAFAVLQHPDTWLGRLEDGQNVPGLGPVVSTHFLAALSVARRAPRVVPVEPAAINMLIRCGWHEFDASESLTTRNFSVFQETIHDWAKEARTAPELVEMWLVKSWHELGSLDRRGVRS
;
A
#
# COMPACT_ATOMS: atom_id res chain seq x y z
N MET A 1 -16.18 -12.45 4.73
CA MET A 1 -16.77 -12.32 3.37
C MET A 1 -16.53 -10.91 2.82
N ALA A 2 -17.05 -9.85 3.46
CA ALA A 2 -16.94 -8.46 2.96
C ALA A 2 -15.51 -7.91 2.68
N LEU A 3 -14.48 -8.33 3.43
CA LEU A 3 -13.10 -7.86 3.21
C LEU A 3 -12.51 -8.29 1.86
N TYR A 4 -12.95 -9.44 1.33
CA TYR A 4 -12.41 -10.04 0.10
C TYR A 4 -13.10 -9.50 -1.16
N GLU A 5 -14.26 -8.87 -1.01
CA GLU A 5 -15.04 -8.23 -2.08
C GLU A 5 -14.62 -6.76 -2.30
N ASP A 6 -13.67 -6.25 -1.49
CA ASP A 6 -13.12 -4.89 -1.57
C ASP A 6 -12.16 -4.79 -2.77
N ALA A 7 -12.68 -4.40 -3.94
CA ALA A 7 -11.97 -4.41 -5.21
C ALA A 7 -11.86 -3.02 -5.87
N ALA A 8 -10.80 -2.85 -6.66
CA ALA A 8 -10.53 -1.65 -7.42
C ALA A 8 -10.42 -1.98 -8.92
N THR A 9 -11.00 -1.13 -9.76
CA THR A 9 -10.79 -1.16 -11.20
C THR A 9 -9.52 -0.37 -11.54
N VAL A 10 -8.56 -1.03 -12.17
CA VAL A 10 -7.23 -0.49 -12.45
C VAL A 10 -6.96 -0.53 -13.95
N ASP A 11 -6.47 0.58 -14.49
CA ASP A 11 -5.98 0.70 -15.85
C ASP A 11 -4.50 0.29 -15.89
N LEU A 12 -4.25 -0.97 -16.25
CA LEU A 12 -2.91 -1.57 -16.27
C LEU A 12 -2.03 -0.98 -17.36
N ASP A 13 -2.61 -0.59 -18.51
CA ASP A 13 -1.85 0.08 -19.57
C ASP A 13 -1.26 1.39 -19.06
N TRP A 14 -2.07 2.19 -18.38
CA TRP A 14 -1.61 3.44 -17.80
C TRP A 14 -0.57 3.20 -16.71
N TRP A 15 -0.80 2.26 -15.78
CA TRP A 15 0.13 1.99 -14.69
C TRP A 15 1.47 1.43 -15.18
N ASN A 16 1.44 0.39 -16.03
CA ASN A 16 2.65 -0.27 -16.51
C ASN A 16 3.46 0.63 -17.44
N LEU A 17 2.80 1.45 -18.28
CA LEU A 17 3.48 2.49 -19.05
C LEU A 17 4.18 3.50 -18.13
N LYS A 18 3.50 3.96 -17.08
CA LYS A 18 4.09 4.95 -16.16
C LYS A 18 5.24 4.37 -15.36
N LEU A 19 5.14 3.13 -14.88
CA LEU A 19 6.24 2.43 -14.21
C LEU A 19 7.45 2.31 -15.14
N TRP A 20 7.24 1.90 -16.39
CA TRP A 20 8.30 1.81 -17.39
C TRP A 20 8.94 3.16 -17.72
N GLU A 21 8.14 4.20 -17.99
CA GLU A 21 8.62 5.58 -18.24
C GLU A 21 9.44 6.14 -17.06
N HIS A 22 9.18 5.65 -15.84
CA HIS A 22 9.86 6.06 -14.63
C HIS A 22 10.96 5.07 -14.23
N GLY A 23 11.36 4.12 -15.08
CA GLY A 23 12.46 3.20 -14.80
C GLY A 23 12.20 2.22 -13.65
N VAL A 24 10.94 2.02 -13.27
CA VAL A 24 10.55 1.06 -12.23
C VAL A 24 10.52 -0.34 -12.84
N PRO A 25 11.33 -1.30 -12.34
CA PRO A 25 11.41 -2.64 -12.92
C PRO A 25 10.26 -3.53 -12.41
N VAL A 26 9.00 -3.07 -12.53
CA VAL A 26 7.79 -3.76 -12.06
C VAL A 26 6.73 -3.75 -13.16
N THR A 27 6.03 -4.87 -13.28
CA THR A 27 4.81 -4.98 -14.09
C THR A 27 3.67 -5.40 -13.17
N LEU A 28 2.61 -4.58 -13.13
CA LEU A 28 1.40 -4.87 -12.36
C LEU A 28 0.53 -5.85 -13.14
N LEU A 29 -0.02 -6.81 -12.40
CA LEU A 29 -1.00 -7.77 -12.87
C LEU A 29 -2.33 -7.56 -12.16
N GLY A 30 -3.43 -7.93 -12.82
CA GLY A 30 -4.76 -7.98 -12.22
C GLY A 30 -5.63 -9.04 -12.87
N ARG A 31 -6.89 -9.16 -12.43
CA ARG A 31 -7.86 -10.05 -13.05
C ARG A 31 -8.60 -9.35 -14.18
N GLY A 32 -8.62 -9.95 -15.35
CA GLY A 32 -9.45 -9.51 -16.47
C GLY A 32 -10.93 -9.83 -16.27
N PRO A 33 -11.78 -9.42 -17.23
CA PRO A 33 -13.22 -9.65 -17.17
C PRO A 33 -13.63 -11.12 -17.03
N ASP A 34 -12.81 -12.04 -17.55
CA ASP A 34 -13.06 -13.48 -17.51
C ASP A 34 -12.34 -14.16 -16.31
N GLY A 35 -11.73 -13.37 -15.42
CA GLY A 35 -11.00 -13.82 -14.23
C GLY A 35 -9.57 -14.30 -14.51
N GLU A 36 -9.13 -14.22 -15.76
CA GLU A 36 -7.77 -14.49 -16.21
C GLU A 36 -6.78 -13.44 -15.71
N ILE A 37 -5.51 -13.80 -15.61
CA ILE A 37 -4.48 -12.87 -15.18
C ILE A 37 -3.97 -12.09 -16.39
N ILE A 38 -4.04 -10.77 -16.32
CA ILE A 38 -3.63 -9.84 -17.39
C ILE A 38 -2.65 -8.78 -16.88
N ASP A 39 -1.82 -8.26 -17.79
CA ASP A 39 -0.84 -7.18 -17.58
C ASP A 39 -1.15 -5.93 -18.42
N THR A 40 -2.25 -5.93 -19.17
CA THR A 40 -2.70 -4.87 -20.08
C THR A 40 -4.20 -4.66 -19.96
N GLY A 41 -4.71 -3.49 -20.33
CA GLY A 41 -6.13 -3.16 -20.30
C GLY A 41 -6.69 -2.85 -18.90
N ILE A 42 -8.00 -3.05 -18.73
CA ILE A 42 -8.69 -2.80 -17.47
C ILE A 42 -8.77 -4.10 -16.66
N ALA A 43 -8.22 -4.08 -15.45
CA ALA A 43 -8.25 -5.21 -14.53
C ALA A 43 -8.94 -4.88 -13.21
N GLU A 44 -9.49 -5.89 -12.56
CA GLU A 44 -9.93 -5.86 -11.19
C GLU A 44 -8.79 -6.34 -10.27
N ILE A 45 -8.53 -5.57 -9.21
CA ILE A 45 -7.59 -5.94 -8.16
C ILE A 45 -8.36 -5.94 -6.85
N SER A 46 -8.50 -7.10 -6.22
CA SER A 46 -9.11 -7.23 -4.91
C SER A 46 -8.09 -7.05 -3.80
N ARG A 47 -8.56 -6.74 -2.60
CA ARG A 47 -7.73 -6.73 -1.39
C ARG A 47 -7.14 -8.11 -1.09
N LEU A 48 -7.82 -9.20 -1.50
CA LEU A 48 -7.28 -10.55 -1.46
C LEU A 48 -6.05 -10.70 -2.36
N ASP A 49 -6.07 -10.11 -3.54
CA ASP A 49 -4.95 -10.21 -4.49
C ASP A 49 -3.70 -9.51 -3.93
N ILE A 50 -3.88 -8.38 -3.25
CA ILE A 50 -2.80 -7.67 -2.54
C ILE A 50 -2.21 -8.55 -1.43
N PHE A 51 -3.06 -9.17 -0.59
CA PHE A 51 -2.59 -10.04 0.49
C PHE A 51 -1.95 -11.33 -0.02
N THR A 52 -2.46 -11.85 -1.14
CA THR A 52 -1.90 -13.01 -1.81
C THR A 52 -0.52 -12.67 -2.33
N HIS A 53 -0.36 -11.52 -3.00
CA HIS A 53 0.94 -11.01 -3.40
C HIS A 53 1.89 -10.91 -2.19
N ALA A 54 1.49 -10.20 -1.12
CA ALA A 54 2.34 -10.00 0.06
C ALA A 54 2.81 -11.28 0.78
N ARG A 55 2.12 -12.42 0.60
CA ARG A 55 2.52 -13.72 1.18
C ARG A 55 3.68 -14.37 0.46
N PHE A 56 3.97 -14.00 -0.78
CA PHE A 56 5.01 -14.65 -1.58
C PHE A 56 6.40 -14.11 -1.23
N ASN A 57 6.99 -14.67 -0.17
CA ASN A 57 8.38 -14.45 0.20
C ASN A 57 9.15 -15.78 0.08
N GLY A 58 9.58 -16.13 -1.15
CA GLY A 58 10.60 -17.16 -1.39
C GLY A 58 10.16 -18.62 -1.60
N ASP A 59 8.87 -18.98 -1.49
CA ASP A 59 8.40 -20.31 -1.92
C ASP A 59 7.85 -20.23 -3.35
N VAL A 60 8.66 -20.70 -4.31
CA VAL A 60 8.42 -20.55 -5.76
C VAL A 60 7.33 -21.50 -6.28
N ASP A 61 6.94 -22.52 -5.50
CA ASP A 61 6.17 -23.65 -6.03
C ASP A 61 4.64 -23.51 -6.00
N ASP A 62 4.05 -22.55 -5.29
CA ASP A 62 2.58 -22.48 -5.08
C ASP A 62 1.91 -21.17 -5.53
N SER A 63 2.56 -20.35 -6.37
CA SER A 63 1.91 -19.18 -6.95
C SER A 63 0.95 -19.57 -8.08
N PRO A 64 -0.34 -19.18 -8.04
CA PRO A 64 -1.22 -19.28 -9.21
C PRO A 64 -0.81 -18.30 -10.34
N PHE A 65 0.17 -17.43 -10.08
CA PHE A 65 0.79 -16.49 -11.02
C PHE A 65 2.22 -16.96 -11.32
N VAL A 66 2.41 -17.78 -12.36
CA VAL A 66 3.73 -18.25 -12.81
C VAL A 66 4.38 -17.14 -13.66
N TRP A 67 5.46 -16.54 -13.14
CA TRP A 67 6.23 -15.50 -13.84
C TRP A 67 7.12 -16.13 -14.94
N ALA A 68 7.07 -15.57 -16.15
CA ALA A 68 7.64 -16.14 -17.37
C ALA A 68 9.13 -16.55 -17.27
N GLN A 69 9.43 -17.79 -17.68
CA GLN A 69 10.79 -18.33 -17.81
C GLN A 69 11.39 -17.96 -19.17
N GLY A 70 12.47 -17.17 -19.16
CA GLY A 70 13.35 -16.92 -20.31
C GLY A 70 14.80 -17.38 -20.03
N PRO A 71 15.60 -17.71 -21.07
CA PRO A 71 16.83 -18.52 -20.93
C PRO A 71 18.11 -17.80 -20.46
N ALA A 72 18.03 -16.62 -19.84
CA ALA A 72 19.21 -15.83 -19.42
C ALA A 72 19.42 -15.76 -17.88
N THR A 73 18.96 -16.76 -17.13
CA THR A 73 18.44 -16.54 -15.77
C THR A 73 19.01 -17.49 -14.71
N MET A 74 20.33 -17.71 -14.68
CA MET A 74 20.98 -18.38 -13.52
C MET A 74 21.94 -17.46 -12.76
N GLU A 75 22.71 -16.63 -13.46
CA GLU A 75 23.53 -15.57 -12.84
C GLU A 75 22.63 -14.44 -12.29
N ARG A 76 21.57 -14.09 -13.05
CA ARG A 76 20.53 -13.16 -12.62
C ARG A 76 19.66 -13.73 -11.50
N ALA A 77 19.46 -15.04 -11.42
CA ALA A 77 18.68 -15.67 -10.34
C ALA A 77 19.40 -15.63 -8.98
N ARG A 78 20.73 -15.80 -8.95
CA ARG A 78 21.52 -15.67 -7.70
C ARG A 78 21.65 -14.23 -7.20
N ASN A 79 21.76 -13.26 -8.11
CA ASN A 79 21.64 -11.84 -7.74
C ASN A 79 20.17 -11.45 -7.44
N ALA A 80 19.20 -12.12 -8.05
CA ALA A 80 17.79 -12.01 -7.74
C ALA A 80 17.47 -12.53 -6.35
N GLU A 81 18.11 -13.56 -5.78
CA GLU A 81 17.76 -14.05 -4.43
C GLU A 81 17.91 -13.00 -3.30
N ARG A 82 18.86 -12.04 -3.40
CA ARG A 82 18.92 -10.88 -2.49
C ARG A 82 18.12 -9.66 -2.97
N SER A 83 17.77 -9.65 -4.26
CA SER A 83 16.98 -8.60 -4.94
C SER A 83 15.49 -8.97 -5.09
N ASN A 84 15.07 -10.17 -4.70
CA ASN A 84 13.74 -10.74 -4.92
C ASN A 84 12.78 -10.17 -3.90
N ASP A 85 13.21 -10.05 -2.64
CA ASP A 85 12.49 -9.33 -1.61
C ASP A 85 12.28 -7.88 -2.03
N ALA A 86 13.31 -7.22 -2.56
CA ALA A 86 13.25 -5.84 -3.03
C ALA A 86 12.24 -5.64 -4.19
N GLY A 87 12.32 -6.45 -5.25
CA GLY A 87 11.41 -6.36 -6.39
C GLY A 87 9.97 -6.76 -6.04
N HIS A 88 9.81 -7.74 -5.16
CA HIS A 88 8.51 -8.18 -4.65
C HIS A 88 7.84 -7.09 -3.79
N LEU A 89 8.58 -6.50 -2.85
CA LEU A 89 8.08 -5.42 -2.01
C LEU A 89 7.75 -4.17 -2.83
N LEU A 90 8.55 -3.89 -3.87
CA LEU A 90 8.28 -2.81 -4.81
C LEU A 90 7.00 -3.06 -5.62
N THR A 91 6.79 -4.31 -6.06
CA THR A 91 5.56 -4.71 -6.74
C THR A 91 4.35 -4.58 -5.82
N LEU A 92 4.45 -5.06 -4.58
CA LEU A 92 3.39 -4.93 -3.58
C LEU A 92 3.02 -3.47 -3.33
N LEU A 93 4.02 -2.60 -3.19
CA LEU A 93 3.84 -1.18 -2.99
C LEU A 93 3.05 -0.51 -4.12
N TYR A 94 3.44 -0.76 -5.37
CA TYR A 94 2.75 -0.20 -6.52
C TYR A 94 1.39 -0.84 -6.77
N LEU A 95 1.20 -2.10 -6.38
CA LEU A 95 -0.12 -2.74 -6.35
C LEU A 95 -1.05 -2.04 -5.35
N CYS A 96 -0.56 -1.70 -4.14
CA CYS A 96 -1.31 -0.89 -3.18
C CYS A 96 -1.64 0.50 -3.74
N ALA A 97 -0.68 1.17 -4.39
CA ALA A 97 -0.90 2.49 -5.00
C ALA A 97 -1.95 2.43 -6.13
N ALA A 98 -1.87 1.43 -7.00
CA ALA A 98 -2.81 1.20 -8.08
C ALA A 98 -4.21 0.93 -7.55
N TRP A 99 -4.33 0.04 -6.57
CA TRP A 99 -5.58 -0.27 -5.90
C TRP A 99 -6.20 0.96 -5.26
N SER A 100 -5.47 1.71 -4.43
CA SER A 100 -6.00 2.92 -3.79
C SER A 100 -6.42 4.00 -4.80
N SER A 101 -5.76 4.09 -5.95
CA SER A 101 -6.12 5.04 -7.01
C SER A 101 -7.39 4.66 -7.79
N GLY A 102 -7.59 3.35 -8.00
CA GLY A 102 -8.74 2.79 -8.72
C GLY A 102 -9.97 2.57 -7.84
N HIS A 103 -9.79 2.57 -6.53
CA HIS A 103 -10.85 2.24 -5.58
C HIS A 103 -11.94 3.32 -5.50
N PRO A 104 -13.24 2.98 -5.60
CA PRO A 104 -14.34 3.95 -5.62
C PRO A 104 -14.36 4.92 -4.44
N HIS A 105 -13.92 4.45 -3.27
CA HIS A 105 -13.97 5.18 -2.00
C HIS A 105 -12.61 5.67 -1.48
N ARG A 106 -11.51 5.33 -2.15
CA ARG A 106 -10.15 5.66 -1.64
C ARG A 106 -9.33 6.53 -2.59
N ARG A 107 -9.86 6.83 -3.79
CA ARG A 107 -9.33 7.66 -4.90
C ARG A 107 -8.12 8.54 -4.57
N ASN A 108 -6.99 7.89 -4.29
CA ASN A 108 -5.74 8.58 -4.06
C ASN A 108 -5.23 9.10 -5.39
N ARG A 109 -4.61 10.28 -5.37
CA ARG A 109 -4.04 10.85 -6.59
C ARG A 109 -2.97 9.90 -7.11
N ARG A 110 -3.02 9.62 -8.42
CA ARG A 110 -1.94 8.91 -9.11
C ARG A 110 -0.68 9.76 -9.03
N VAL A 111 0.28 9.38 -8.19
CA VAL A 111 1.56 10.08 -8.01
C VAL A 111 2.69 9.15 -8.42
N PHE A 112 3.53 9.63 -9.32
CA PHE A 112 4.77 8.98 -9.73
C PHE A 112 5.92 9.94 -9.48
N HIS A 113 7.04 9.45 -8.96
CA HIS A 113 8.28 10.20 -8.88
C HIS A 113 9.30 9.56 -9.80
N ARG A 114 10.03 10.40 -10.54
CA ARG A 114 10.95 10.00 -11.58
C ARG A 114 12.15 9.31 -10.94
N TYR A 115 12.41 8.04 -11.26
CA TYR A 115 13.73 7.44 -11.06
C TYR A 115 14.64 8.03 -12.15
N SER A 116 15.07 9.28 -11.97
CA SER A 116 15.86 9.92 -13.01
C SER A 116 17.30 9.41 -12.92
N GLU A 117 17.83 9.00 -14.07
CA GLU A 117 19.24 8.62 -14.32
C GLU A 117 20.26 9.75 -14.03
N HIS A 118 19.84 10.88 -13.44
CA HIS A 118 20.66 12.07 -13.22
C HIS A 118 21.08 12.29 -11.75
N SER A 119 20.68 11.39 -10.86
CA SER A 119 21.16 11.32 -9.48
C SER A 119 22.00 10.05 -9.37
N GLY A 120 23.33 10.20 -9.37
CA GLY A 120 24.26 9.08 -9.32
C GLY A 120 23.86 8.06 -8.25
N GLU A 121 23.62 6.82 -8.66
CA GLU A 121 23.62 5.55 -7.90
C GLU A 121 22.78 5.42 -6.60
N GLY A 122 22.25 6.49 -5.99
CA GLY A 122 21.68 6.48 -4.62
C GLY A 122 20.18 6.21 -4.52
N LEU A 123 19.34 7.02 -5.18
CA LEU A 123 17.88 7.01 -5.01
C LEU A 123 17.20 5.69 -5.44
N CYS A 124 17.76 4.97 -6.41
CA CYS A 124 17.22 3.69 -6.89
C CYS A 124 17.44 2.55 -5.87
N ALA A 125 18.46 2.66 -5.01
CA ALA A 125 18.74 1.68 -3.96
C ALA A 125 18.01 1.97 -2.64
N GLU A 126 17.60 3.22 -2.41
CA GLU A 126 17.00 3.68 -1.15
C GLU A 126 15.56 3.18 -0.95
N VAL A 127 14.72 3.24 -2.00
CA VAL A 127 13.33 2.77 -1.91
C VAL A 127 13.27 1.27 -1.57
N PRO A 128 13.94 0.35 -2.29
CA PRO A 128 13.95 -1.06 -1.91
C PRO A 128 14.53 -1.31 -0.52
N SER A 129 15.54 -0.54 -0.10
CA SER A 129 16.16 -0.67 1.23
C SER A 129 15.18 -0.25 2.34
N ALA A 130 14.44 0.84 2.17
CA ALA A 130 13.41 1.28 3.11
C ALA A 130 12.23 0.29 3.19
N LEU A 131 11.82 -0.29 2.05
CA LEU A 131 10.80 -1.34 2.01
C LEU A 131 11.28 -2.60 2.74
N ALA A 132 12.51 -3.05 2.50
CA ALA A 132 13.09 -4.21 3.18
C ALA A 132 13.27 -3.98 4.69
N ALA A 133 13.72 -2.78 5.08
CA ALA A 133 13.86 -2.39 6.48
C ALA A 133 12.50 -2.36 7.19
N SER A 134 11.51 -1.67 6.63
CA SER A 134 10.15 -1.62 7.21
C SER A 134 9.51 -2.99 7.31
N ALA A 135 9.71 -3.88 6.32
CA ALA A 135 9.25 -5.26 6.40
C ALA A 135 9.91 -6.02 7.56
N SER A 136 11.20 -5.80 7.81
CA SER A 136 11.94 -6.42 8.93
C SER A 136 11.45 -5.96 10.30
N PHE A 137 10.86 -4.75 10.39
CA PHE A 137 10.29 -4.20 11.62
C PHE A 137 8.78 -4.40 11.73
N ILE A 138 8.13 -5.22 10.91
CA ILE A 138 6.65 -5.30 10.88
C ILE A 138 6.01 -5.66 12.23
N GLU A 139 6.75 -6.29 13.14
CA GLU A 139 6.30 -6.59 14.51
C GLU A 139 6.18 -5.33 15.39
N ASP A 140 6.98 -4.29 15.07
CA ASP A 140 6.87 -2.94 15.62
C ASP A 140 6.30 -2.01 14.52
N ARG A 141 4.98 -1.94 14.47
CA ARG A 141 4.26 -1.18 13.43
C ARG A 141 4.64 0.30 13.37
N ASP A 142 4.97 0.90 14.52
CA ASP A 142 5.27 2.34 14.61
C ASP A 142 6.68 2.60 14.06
N LEU A 143 7.64 1.71 14.38
CA LEU A 143 8.97 1.73 13.79
C LEU A 143 8.91 1.44 12.28
N ALA A 144 8.14 0.44 11.85
CA ALA A 144 7.97 0.10 10.44
C ALA A 144 7.40 1.27 9.63
N PHE A 145 6.43 1.99 10.19
CA PHE A 145 5.88 3.20 9.58
C PHE A 145 6.89 4.36 9.58
N ALA A 146 7.59 4.59 10.69
CA ALA A 146 8.60 5.63 10.80
C ALA A 146 9.73 5.46 9.76
N VAL A 147 10.18 4.22 9.51
CA VAL A 147 11.18 3.91 8.48
C VAL A 147 10.71 4.32 7.08
N LEU A 148 9.40 4.20 6.77
CA LEU A 148 8.84 4.62 5.48
C LEU A 148 8.63 6.13 5.38
N GLN A 149 8.30 6.80 6.49
CA GLN A 149 8.10 8.25 6.50
C GLN A 149 9.41 9.03 6.55
N HIS A 150 10.45 8.47 7.18
CA HIS A 150 11.74 9.15 7.37
C HIS A 150 12.90 8.19 7.07
N PRO A 151 13.07 7.78 5.80
CA PRO A 151 14.14 6.84 5.43
C PRO A 151 15.55 7.39 5.73
N ASP A 152 15.70 8.70 5.64
CA ASP A 152 16.96 9.44 5.84
C ASP A 152 17.51 9.27 7.26
N THR A 153 16.62 9.18 8.26
CA THR A 153 16.99 8.93 9.67
C THR A 153 17.49 7.52 9.93
N TRP A 154 17.12 6.55 9.08
CA TRP A 154 17.46 5.14 9.31
C TRP A 154 18.73 4.69 8.58
N LEU A 155 19.04 5.28 7.41
CA LEU A 155 20.22 4.91 6.60
C LEU A 155 21.47 5.76 6.88
N GLY A 156 21.40 6.75 7.77
CA GLY A 156 22.55 7.57 8.19
C GLY A 156 23.18 8.41 7.07
N ARG A 157 22.48 8.57 5.94
CA ARG A 157 22.88 9.40 4.80
C ARG A 157 21.62 9.94 4.15
N LEU A 158 21.39 11.23 4.34
CA LEU A 158 20.81 12.24 3.43
C LEU A 158 20.46 13.43 4.35
N GLU A 159 21.11 14.57 4.13
CA GLU A 159 21.07 15.72 5.04
C GLU A 159 19.75 16.50 5.02
N ASP A 160 18.79 16.12 4.18
CA ASP A 160 17.51 16.81 4.02
C ASP A 160 16.35 15.80 4.13
N GLY A 161 15.71 15.77 5.31
CA GLY A 161 14.62 14.87 5.69
C GLY A 161 13.40 14.89 4.77
N GLN A 162 13.47 14.19 3.64
CA GLN A 162 12.35 13.95 2.73
C GLN A 162 11.87 12.52 2.90
N ASN A 163 10.54 12.33 2.90
CA ASN A 163 9.94 10.99 2.86
C ASN A 163 10.53 10.18 1.70
N VAL A 164 10.48 8.84 1.79
CA VAL A 164 10.82 7.96 0.65
C VAL A 164 10.12 8.53 -0.59
N PRO A 165 10.87 9.00 -1.62
CA PRO A 165 10.29 9.81 -2.67
C PRO A 165 9.12 9.09 -3.35
N GLY A 166 7.92 9.69 -3.29
CA GLY A 166 6.73 9.22 -3.99
C GLY A 166 5.77 8.41 -3.13
N LEU A 167 6.10 8.16 -1.86
CA LEU A 167 5.24 7.44 -0.93
C LEU A 167 4.48 8.39 -0.03
N GLY A 168 3.25 8.68 -0.43
CA GLY A 168 2.29 9.30 0.47
C GLY A 168 1.98 8.37 1.65
N PRO A 169 1.73 8.91 2.85
CA PRO A 169 1.50 8.13 4.06
C PRO A 169 0.41 7.06 3.90
N VAL A 170 -0.64 7.36 3.13
CA VAL A 170 -1.74 6.41 2.88
C VAL A 170 -1.24 5.14 2.18
N VAL A 171 -0.42 5.26 1.14
CA VAL A 171 0.12 4.10 0.40
C VAL A 171 1.05 3.29 1.31
N SER A 172 1.88 3.95 2.12
CA SER A 172 2.74 3.28 3.11
C SER A 172 1.93 2.43 4.08
N THR A 173 0.80 2.93 4.58
CA THR A 173 -0.05 2.14 5.50
C THR A 173 -0.76 0.97 4.82
N HIS A 174 -1.09 1.06 3.53
CA HIS A 174 -1.63 -0.07 2.77
C HIS A 174 -0.59 -1.17 2.56
N PHE A 175 0.64 -0.77 2.22
CA PHE A 175 1.78 -1.68 2.11
C PHE A 175 2.04 -2.41 3.43
N LEU A 176 2.11 -1.69 4.56
CA LEU A 176 2.30 -2.29 5.88
C LEU A 176 1.11 -3.18 6.29
N ALA A 177 -0.12 -2.77 5.98
CA ALA A 177 -1.30 -3.60 6.22
C ALA A 177 -1.19 -4.93 5.47
N ALA A 178 -0.82 -4.91 4.19
CA ALA A 178 -0.63 -6.12 3.40
C ALA A 178 0.46 -7.03 3.97
N LEU A 179 1.62 -6.46 4.35
CA LEU A 179 2.70 -7.20 4.97
C LEU A 179 2.30 -7.81 6.32
N SER A 180 1.59 -7.07 7.16
CA SER A 180 1.17 -7.56 8.47
C SER A 180 0.25 -8.77 8.38
N VAL A 181 -0.69 -8.76 7.42
CA VAL A 181 -1.60 -9.88 7.13
C VAL A 181 -0.82 -11.07 6.58
N ALA A 182 0.15 -10.83 5.70
CA ALA A 182 0.98 -11.88 5.12
C ALA A 182 1.89 -12.57 6.16
N ARG A 183 2.56 -11.78 7.00
CA ARG A 183 3.52 -12.26 8.02
C ARG A 183 2.87 -12.72 9.32
N ARG A 184 1.53 -12.68 9.42
CA ARG A 184 0.78 -12.99 10.64
C ARG A 184 1.27 -12.15 11.85
N ALA A 185 1.73 -10.94 11.58
CA ALA A 185 2.21 -9.97 12.56
C ALA A 185 1.02 -9.19 13.17
N PRO A 186 1.24 -8.24 14.12
CA PRO A 186 0.17 -7.35 14.58
C PRO A 186 -0.50 -6.68 13.38
N ARG A 187 -1.82 -6.88 13.24
CA ARG A 187 -2.57 -6.44 12.05
C ARG A 187 -2.54 -4.92 11.92
N VAL A 188 -1.72 -4.42 11.00
CA VAL A 188 -1.72 -3.00 10.63
C VAL A 188 -2.97 -2.73 9.81
N VAL A 189 -3.71 -1.70 10.21
CA VAL A 189 -4.89 -1.23 9.50
C VAL A 189 -4.47 -0.09 8.57
N PRO A 190 -4.84 -0.07 7.28
CA PRO A 190 -4.51 1.06 6.43
C PRO A 190 -5.19 2.33 6.93
N VAL A 191 -4.50 3.47 6.86
CA VAL A 191 -5.04 4.75 7.31
C VAL A 191 -5.53 5.54 6.11
N GLU A 192 -6.84 5.81 6.09
CA GLU A 192 -7.47 6.64 5.07
C GLU A 192 -7.90 7.99 5.65
N PRO A 193 -7.70 9.11 4.93
CA PRO A 193 -8.21 10.42 5.35
C PRO A 193 -9.73 10.40 5.61
N ALA A 194 -10.49 9.61 4.85
CA ALA A 194 -11.93 9.44 5.07
C ALA A 194 -12.24 8.82 6.43
N ALA A 195 -11.43 7.85 6.88
CA ALA A 195 -11.61 7.22 8.19
C ALA A 195 -11.30 8.20 9.33
N ILE A 196 -10.19 8.94 9.22
CA ILE A 196 -9.83 10.00 10.19
C ILE A 196 -10.92 11.06 10.29
N ASN A 197 -11.41 11.54 9.14
CA ASN A 197 -12.50 12.53 9.10
C ASN A 197 -13.79 12.01 9.72
N MET A 198 -14.09 10.72 9.55
CA MET A 198 -15.26 10.10 10.18
C MET A 198 -15.09 10.01 11.71
N LEU A 199 -13.90 9.66 12.20
CA LEU A 199 -13.59 9.67 13.64
C LEU A 199 -13.78 11.07 14.24
N ILE A 200 -13.20 12.10 13.61
CA ILE A 200 -13.36 13.49 14.02
C ILE A 200 -14.84 13.89 14.03
N ARG A 201 -15.60 13.51 12.99
CA ARG A 201 -17.06 13.77 12.92
C ARG A 201 -17.84 13.09 14.04
N CYS A 202 -17.40 11.92 14.49
CA CYS A 202 -17.97 11.21 15.64
C CYS A 202 -17.55 11.81 17.01
N GLY A 203 -16.69 12.83 17.04
CA GLY A 203 -16.23 13.48 18.28
C GLY A 203 -14.90 12.95 18.82
N TRP A 204 -14.13 12.19 18.05
CA TRP A 204 -12.78 11.78 18.43
C TRP A 204 -11.79 12.91 18.10
N HIS A 205 -11.37 13.63 19.13
CA HIS A 205 -10.53 14.83 19.01
C HIS A 205 -9.04 14.58 19.24
N GLU A 206 -8.63 13.32 19.39
CA GLU A 206 -7.21 12.94 19.53
C GLU A 206 -6.42 13.13 18.23
N PHE A 207 -7.12 13.32 17.11
CA PHE A 207 -6.55 13.61 15.80
C PHE A 207 -6.54 15.12 15.54
N ASP A 208 -5.38 15.66 15.20
CA ASP A 208 -5.31 17.00 14.61
C ASP A 208 -5.60 16.91 13.10
N ALA A 209 -6.77 17.40 12.70
CA ALA A 209 -7.22 17.40 11.31
C ALA A 209 -6.31 18.22 10.37
N SER A 210 -5.48 19.12 10.93
CA SER A 210 -4.59 20.01 10.19
C SER A 210 -3.21 19.41 9.93
N GLU A 211 -2.87 18.30 10.61
CA GLU A 211 -1.58 17.64 10.45
C GLU A 211 -1.60 16.56 9.36
N SER A 212 -0.48 16.41 8.64
CA SER A 212 -0.22 15.22 7.82
C SER A 212 -0.21 13.96 8.69
N LEU A 213 -0.30 12.77 8.10
CA LEU A 213 -0.25 11.52 8.87
C LEU A 213 1.15 11.33 9.49
N THR A 214 1.33 11.80 10.71
CA THR A 214 2.53 11.63 11.53
C THR A 214 2.59 10.22 12.13
N THR A 215 3.75 9.76 12.60
CA THR A 215 3.88 8.49 13.34
C THR A 215 2.98 8.46 14.57
N ARG A 216 2.80 9.60 15.24
CA ARG A 216 1.88 9.74 16.38
C ARG A 216 0.43 9.51 15.94
N ASN A 217 -0.04 10.21 14.90
CA ASN A 217 -1.41 10.05 14.40
C ASN A 217 -1.66 8.65 13.85
N PHE A 218 -0.64 8.02 13.25
CA PHE A 218 -0.67 6.62 12.88
C PHE A 218 -0.87 5.72 14.10
N SER A 219 -0.04 5.85 15.14
CA SER A 219 -0.13 5.00 16.35
C SER A 219 -1.49 5.15 17.05
N VAL A 220 -1.95 6.39 17.27
CA VAL A 220 -3.28 6.69 17.85
C VAL A 220 -4.42 6.09 17.03
N PHE A 221 -4.33 6.19 15.69
CA PHE A 221 -5.31 5.57 14.80
C PHE A 221 -5.33 4.05 14.97
N GLN A 222 -4.15 3.42 14.96
CA GLN A 222 -4.06 1.97 15.12
C GLN A 222 -4.64 1.51 16.47
N GLU A 223 -4.31 2.19 17.57
CA GLU A 223 -4.87 1.86 18.90
C GLU A 223 -6.40 1.98 18.91
N THR A 224 -6.92 3.12 18.45
CA THR A 224 -8.37 3.39 18.41
C THR A 224 -9.14 2.31 17.65
N ILE A 225 -8.68 1.96 16.46
CA ILE A 225 -9.37 0.98 15.61
C ILE A 225 -9.30 -0.43 16.21
N HIS A 226 -8.17 -0.81 16.81
CA HIS A 226 -8.04 -2.11 17.47
C HIS A 226 -8.91 -2.22 18.71
N ASP A 227 -9.01 -1.17 19.52
CA ASP A 227 -9.88 -1.15 20.70
C ASP A 227 -11.36 -1.24 20.31
N TRP A 228 -11.79 -0.46 19.31
CA TRP A 228 -13.15 -0.56 18.78
C TRP A 228 -13.45 -1.95 18.20
N ALA A 229 -12.49 -2.55 17.50
CA ALA A 229 -12.64 -3.89 16.95
C ALA A 229 -12.80 -4.94 18.05
N LYS A 230 -12.03 -4.81 19.13
CA LYS A 230 -12.13 -5.67 20.31
C LYS A 230 -13.49 -5.53 20.99
N GLU A 231 -13.98 -4.32 21.20
CA GLU A 231 -15.31 -4.06 21.78
C GLU A 231 -16.44 -4.58 20.88
N ALA A 232 -16.36 -4.32 19.58
CA ALA A 232 -17.34 -4.77 18.59
C ALA A 232 -17.22 -6.26 18.24
N ARG A 233 -16.20 -6.97 18.75
CA ARG A 233 -15.89 -8.38 18.43
C ARG A 233 -15.80 -8.63 16.93
N THR A 234 -15.08 -7.76 16.24
CA THR A 234 -14.89 -7.81 14.79
C THR A 234 -13.40 -7.65 14.44
N ALA A 235 -13.07 -7.77 13.15
CA ALA A 235 -11.73 -7.50 12.66
C ALA A 235 -11.49 -5.99 12.55
N PRO A 236 -10.32 -5.46 12.94
CA PRO A 236 -10.03 -4.03 12.88
C PRO A 236 -10.11 -3.45 11.46
N GLU A 237 -9.85 -4.26 10.44
CA GLU A 237 -10.01 -3.86 9.04
C GLU A 237 -11.48 -3.62 8.67
N LEU A 238 -12.42 -4.34 9.29
CA LEU A 238 -13.85 -4.11 9.07
C LEU A 238 -14.33 -2.81 9.72
N VAL A 239 -13.73 -2.41 10.84
CA VAL A 239 -14.00 -1.11 11.48
C VAL A 239 -13.53 0.04 10.58
N GLU A 240 -12.31 -0.08 10.03
CA GLU A 240 -11.79 0.90 9.07
C GLU A 240 -12.64 0.99 7.80
N MET A 241 -13.01 -0.15 7.20
CA MET A 241 -13.90 -0.17 6.04
C MET A 241 -15.25 0.49 6.35
N TRP A 242 -15.82 0.23 7.53
CA TRP A 242 -17.07 0.87 7.95
C TRP A 242 -16.93 2.39 8.08
N LEU A 243 -15.83 2.89 8.66
CA LEU A 243 -15.56 4.32 8.77
C LEU A 243 -15.46 4.99 7.39
N VAL A 244 -14.66 4.41 6.48
CA VAL A 244 -14.50 4.93 5.11
C VAL A 244 -15.83 4.95 4.38
N LYS A 245 -16.60 3.85 4.45
CA LYS A 245 -17.89 3.75 3.79
C LYS A 245 -18.89 4.77 4.34
N SER A 246 -18.98 4.89 5.67
CA SER A 246 -19.89 5.83 6.35
C SER A 246 -19.62 7.28 5.96
N TRP A 247 -18.34 7.66 5.85
CA TRP A 247 -17.96 9.00 5.39
C TRP A 247 -18.54 9.33 3.99
N HIS A 248 -18.39 8.41 3.04
CA HIS A 248 -18.87 8.60 1.68
C HIS A 248 -20.39 8.55 1.56
N GLU A 249 -21.04 7.65 2.32
CA GLU A 249 -22.50 7.56 2.37
C GLU A 249 -23.09 8.89 2.88
N LEU A 250 -22.55 9.46 3.96
CA LEU A 250 -22.98 10.75 4.50
C LEU A 250 -22.73 11.90 3.51
N GLY A 251 -21.54 11.97 2.90
CA GLY A 251 -21.26 12.99 1.87
C GLY A 251 -22.16 12.87 0.63
N SER A 252 -22.71 11.67 0.34
CA SER A 252 -23.69 11.48 -0.73
C SER A 252 -25.09 12.00 -0.37
N LEU A 253 -25.46 11.97 0.91
CA LEU A 253 -26.75 12.46 1.42
C LEU A 253 -26.75 13.98 1.47
N ASP A 254 -25.69 14.59 1.98
CA ASP A 254 -25.54 16.06 2.06
C ASP A 254 -25.62 16.69 0.66
N ARG A 255 -24.98 16.08 -0.35
CA ARG A 255 -25.05 16.55 -1.75
C ARG A 255 -26.43 16.40 -2.41
N ARG A 256 -27.26 15.47 -1.94
CA ARG A 256 -28.62 15.27 -2.43
C ARG A 256 -29.60 16.25 -1.78
N GLY A 257 -29.43 16.56 -0.49
CA GLY A 257 -30.25 17.55 0.23
C GLY A 257 -30.02 19.00 -0.18
N VAL A 258 -28.85 19.34 -0.74
CA VAL A 258 -28.57 20.69 -1.28
C VAL A 258 -29.18 20.93 -2.67
N ARG A 259 -29.68 19.87 -3.34
CA ARG A 259 -30.26 19.95 -4.70
C ARG A 259 -31.80 19.88 -4.72
N SER A 260 -32.46 19.84 -3.56
CA SER A 260 -33.92 19.88 -3.39
C SER A 260 -34.37 21.23 -2.84
#